data_AF-A0A3D2D5L4-F1
#
_entry.id   AF-A0A3D2D5L4-F1
#
_cell.length_a   1.000
_cell.length_b   1.000
_cell.length_c   1.000
_cell.angle_alpha   90.00
_cell.angle_beta   90.00
_cell.angle_gamma   90.00
#
_symmetry.space_group_name_H-M   'P 1'
#
loop_
_entity.id
_entity.type
_entity.pdbx_description
1 polymer ?
#
loop_
_entity_poly.entity_id
_entity_poly.type
_entity_poly.pdbx_seq_one_letter_code
_entity_poly.pdbx_strand_id
1 'polypeptide(L)'
;MLRLYDKFSKGQGERRNNLIVPRVITIMQKCVEHNIQTAFIEKLHFNDLYVLILSLDISKMRQTLKEKQRQKEKQRGINVVDVNPGDAVKFLKGGGG
;
A
#
# COMPACT_ATOMS: atom_id res chain seq x y z
N MET A 1 -27.63 2.94 -4.16
CA MET A 1 -26.94 3.74 -3.11
C MET A 1 -25.51 4.18 -3.46
N LEU A 2 -24.79 3.52 -4.38
CA LEU A 2 -23.44 3.95 -4.82
C LEU A 2 -23.41 5.25 -5.67
N ARG A 3 -24.55 5.71 -6.21
CA ARG A 3 -24.64 6.94 -7.00
C ARG A 3 -24.58 8.25 -6.18
N LEU A 4 -24.61 8.17 -4.84
CA LEU A 4 -24.54 9.35 -3.96
C LEU A 4 -23.10 9.86 -3.75
N TYR A 5 -22.07 9.07 -4.05
CA TYR A 5 -20.67 9.51 -3.94
C TYR A 5 -20.22 10.37 -5.12
N ASP A 6 -20.78 10.15 -6.31
CA ASP A 6 -20.47 10.92 -7.53
C ASP A 6 -20.96 12.37 -7.50
N LYS A 7 -21.94 12.70 -6.64
CA LYS A 7 -22.57 14.03 -6.61
C LYS A 7 -21.93 15.06 -5.68
N PHE A 8 -21.06 14.64 -4.74
CA PHE A 8 -20.50 15.56 -3.73
C PHE A 8 -19.05 15.99 -3.99
N SER A 9 -18.36 15.45 -5.00
CA SER A 9 -16.97 15.84 -5.31
C SER A 9 -16.83 16.70 -6.58
N LYS A 10 -17.93 17.31 -7.04
CA LYS A 10 -17.89 18.34 -8.09
C LYS A 10 -18.13 19.71 -7.45
N GLY A 11 -17.04 20.39 -7.13
CA GLY A 11 -17.02 21.75 -6.62
C GLY A 11 -15.59 22.23 -6.42
N GLN A 12 -14.98 22.72 -7.50
CA GLN A 12 -13.75 23.50 -7.42
C GLN A 12 -14.06 24.82 -6.71
N GLY A 13 -13.66 24.93 -5.45
CA GLY A 13 -13.79 26.15 -4.65
C GLY A 13 -13.27 25.90 -3.24
N GLU A 14 -12.10 26.45 -2.94
CA GLU A 14 -11.33 26.32 -1.69
C GLU A 14 -10.93 24.88 -1.32
N ARG A 15 -9.63 24.57 -1.47
CA ARG A 15 -8.99 23.40 -0.84
C ARG A 15 -8.94 23.60 0.67
N ARG A 16 -10.10 23.57 1.35
CA ARG A 16 -10.12 23.22 2.76
C ARG A 16 -9.64 21.77 2.80
N ASN A 17 -8.57 21.52 3.54
CA ASN A 17 -8.12 20.19 3.89
C ASN A 17 -9.19 19.55 4.78
N ASN A 18 -10.37 19.26 4.22
CA ASN A 18 -11.34 18.41 4.85
C ASN A 18 -10.67 17.05 4.88
N LEU A 19 -10.07 16.75 6.03
CA LEU A 19 -9.63 15.42 6.39
C LEU A 19 -10.87 14.53 6.24
N ILE A 20 -10.95 13.82 5.13
CA ILE A 20 -12.01 12.84 4.89
C ILE A 20 -11.77 11.76 5.93
N VAL A 21 -12.50 11.83 7.04
CA VAL A 21 -12.43 10.82 8.09
C VAL A 21 -12.97 9.52 7.50
N PRO A 22 -12.21 8.42 7.53
CA PRO A 22 -12.68 7.14 7.04
C PRO A 22 -13.93 6.72 7.81
N ARG A 23 -14.96 6.30 7.08
CA ARG A 23 -16.16 5.74 7.72
C ARG A 23 -15.78 4.42 8.38
N VAL A 24 -16.44 4.10 9.50
CA VAL A 24 -16.27 2.81 10.20
C VAL A 24 -16.38 1.62 9.24
N ILE A 25 -17.29 1.69 8.27
CA ILE A 25 -17.46 0.67 7.22
C ILE A 25 -16.16 0.46 6.43
N THR A 26 -15.47 1.54 6.03
CA THR A 26 -14.21 1.46 5.28
C THR A 26 -13.10 0.83 6.12
N ILE A 27 -13.03 1.18 7.41
CA ILE A 27 -12.05 0.58 8.34
C ILE A 27 -12.31 -0.92 8.48
N MET A 28 -13.56 -1.33 8.68
CA MET A 28 -13.92 -2.74 8.78
C MET A 28 -13.62 -3.52 7.49
N GLN A 29 -13.93 -2.96 6.32
CA GLN A 29 -13.58 -3.56 5.04
C GLN A 29 -12.06 -3.76 4.90
N LYS A 30 -11.27 -2.79 5.36
CA LYS A 30 -9.81 -2.89 5.36
C LYS A 30 -9.26 -3.90 6.34
N CYS A 31 -9.88 -4.06 7.51
CA CYS A 31 -9.54 -5.14 8.44
C CYS A 31 -9.71 -6.52 7.80
N VAL A 32 -10.80 -6.72 7.03
CA VAL A 32 -11.03 -7.96 6.28
C VAL A 32 -10.00 -8.11 5.14
N GLU A 33 -9.75 -7.06 4.37
CA GLU A 33 -8.79 -7.08 3.25
C GLU A 33 -7.38 -7.50 3.69
N HIS A 34 -6.93 -7.01 4.85
CA HIS A 34 -5.61 -7.30 5.40
C HIS A 34 -5.58 -8.48 6.38
N ASN A 35 -6.69 -9.19 6.56
CA ASN A 35 -6.83 -10.29 7.53
C ASN A 35 -6.38 -9.89 8.96
N ILE A 36 -6.76 -8.69 9.40
CA ILE A 36 -6.50 -8.21 10.76
C ILE A 36 -7.32 -9.05 11.74
N GLN A 37 -6.65 -9.70 12.69
CA GLN A 37 -7.32 -10.57 13.65
C GLN A 37 -8.26 -9.78 14.56
N THR A 38 -9.43 -10.35 14.88
CA THR A 38 -10.46 -9.72 15.72
C THR A 38 -9.91 -9.26 17.07
N ALA A 39 -8.99 -10.02 17.68
CA ALA A 39 -8.36 -9.65 18.95
C ALA A 39 -7.61 -8.31 18.90
N PHE A 40 -7.05 -7.92 17.75
CA PHE A 40 -6.44 -6.59 17.58
C PHE A 40 -7.49 -5.51 17.37
N ILE A 41 -8.56 -5.80 16.63
CA ILE A 41 -9.66 -4.85 16.38
C ILE A 41 -10.34 -4.47 17.69
N GLU A 42 -10.54 -5.43 18.59
CA GLU A 42 -11.19 -5.22 19.90
C GLU A 42 -10.32 -4.48 20.91
N LYS A 43 -8.98 -4.62 20.82
CA LYS A 43 -8.04 -4.11 21.82
C LYS A 43 -7.35 -2.81 21.42
N LEU A 44 -7.25 -2.50 20.13
CA LEU A 44 -6.56 -1.30 19.66
C LEU A 44 -7.44 -0.07 19.77
N HIS A 45 -6.84 1.05 20.17
CA HIS A 45 -7.48 2.34 20.03
C HIS A 45 -7.70 2.66 18.55
N PHE A 46 -8.74 3.41 18.23
CA PHE A 46 -9.13 3.75 16.86
C PHE A 46 -7.95 4.27 16.02
N ASN A 47 -7.17 5.20 16.58
CA ASN A 47 -6.02 5.79 15.87
C ASN A 47 -4.94 4.75 15.56
N ASP A 48 -4.66 3.83 16.49
CA ASP A 48 -3.63 2.81 16.30
C ASP A 48 -4.06 1.80 15.24
N LEU A 49 -5.33 1.38 15.29
CA LEU A 49 -5.92 0.53 14.25
C LEU A 49 -5.89 1.21 12.89
N TYR A 50 -6.18 2.51 12.83
CA TYR A 50 -6.14 3.27 11.59
C TYR A 50 -4.72 3.40 11.03
N VAL A 51 -3.74 3.72 11.87
CA VAL A 51 -2.32 3.77 11.46
C VAL A 51 -1.81 2.40 11.01
N LEU A 52 -2.25 1.31 11.67
CA LEU A 52 -1.94 -0.06 11.25
C LEU A 52 -2.47 -0.34 9.84
N ILE A 53 -3.74 -0.02 9.58
CA ILE A 53 -4.35 -0.19 8.26
C ILE A 53 -3.60 0.59 7.19
N LEU A 54 -3.27 1.86 7.45
CA LEU A 54 -2.50 2.68 6.52
C LEU A 54 -1.12 2.07 6.23
N SER A 55 -0.45 1.55 7.26
CA SER A 55 0.86 0.92 7.12
C SER A 55 0.80 -0.34 6.24
N LEU A 56 -0.25 -1.15 6.42
CA LEU A 56 -0.49 -2.34 5.60
C LEU A 56 -0.82 -1.98 4.15
N ASP A 57 -1.65 -0.96 3.94
CA ASP A 57 -1.96 -0.44 2.60
C ASP A 57 -0.68 0.06 1.88
N ILE A 58 0.19 0.81 2.57
CA ILE A 58 1.46 1.28 2.01
C ILE A 58 2.35 0.11 1.62
N SER A 59 2.45 -0.91 2.48
CA SER A 59 3.25 -2.11 2.20
C SER A 59 2.74 -2.84 0.95
N LYS A 60 1.44 -3.08 0.86
CA LYS A 60 0.78 -3.73 -0.28
C LYS A 60 0.95 -2.93 -1.57
N MET A 61 0.82 -1.61 -1.52
CA MET A 61 1.06 -0.74 -2.68
C MET A 61 2.51 -0.79 -3.14
N ARG A 62 3.48 -0.75 -2.22
CA ARG A 62 4.91 -0.87 -2.56
C ARG A 62 5.21 -2.21 -3.23
N GLN A 63 4.65 -3.31 -2.71
CA GLN A 63 4.80 -4.63 -3.32
C GLN A 63 4.20 -4.67 -4.73
N THR A 64 2.97 -4.17 -4.88
CA THR A 64 2.29 -4.12 -6.20
C THR A 64 3.09 -3.30 -7.21
N LEU A 65 3.70 -2.18 -6.80
CA LEU A 65 4.56 -1.38 -7.67
C LEU A 65 5.81 -2.15 -8.10
N LYS A 66 6.48 -2.85 -7.17
CA LYS A 66 7.63 -3.70 -7.48
C LYS A 66 7.25 -4.82 -8.45
N GLU A 67 6.12 -5.48 -8.23
CA GLU A 67 5.62 -6.55 -9.11
C GLU A 67 5.31 -6.02 -10.52
N LYS A 68 4.62 -4.87 -10.62
CA LYS A 68 4.36 -4.21 -11.90
C LYS A 68 5.65 -3.83 -12.63
N GLN A 69 6.66 -3.35 -11.90
CA GLN A 69 7.95 -3.03 -12.47
C GLN A 69 8.63 -4.28 -13.03
N ARG A 70 8.69 -5.37 -12.25
CA ARG A 70 9.24 -6.66 -12.70
C ARG A 70 8.52 -7.20 -13.92
N GLN A 71 7.19 -7.09 -13.96
CA GLN A 71 6.41 -7.53 -15.13
C GLN A 71 6.78 -6.74 -16.38
N LYS A 72 6.94 -5.40 -16.27
CA LYS A 72 7.39 -4.56 -17.40
C LYS A 72 8.79 -4.91 -17.85
N GLU A 73 9.70 -5.18 -16.93
CA GLU A 73 11.09 -5.55 -17.24
C GLU A 73 11.16 -6.92 -17.92
N LYS A 74 10.39 -7.91 -17.42
CA LYS A 74 10.22 -9.22 -18.08
C LYS A 74 9.69 -9.09 -19.51
N GLN A 75 8.67 -8.24 -19.73
CA GLN A 75 8.14 -7.97 -21.07
C GLN A 75 9.17 -7.36 -22.03
N ARG A 76 10.14 -6.61 -21.49
CA ARG A 76 11.26 -6.02 -22.25
C ARG A 76 12.44 -6.98 -22.42
N GLY A 77 12.34 -8.23 -21.94
CA GLY A 77 13.43 -9.20 -21.97
C GLY A 77 14.56 -8.91 -20.97
N ILE A 78 14.35 -7.99 -20.02
CA ILE A 78 15.34 -7.63 -19.00
C ILE A 78 15.08 -8.51 -17.76
N ASN A 79 16.03 -9.40 -17.46
CA ASN A 79 15.98 -10.22 -16.25
C ASN A 79 16.54 -9.43 -15.06
N VAL A 80 15.66 -8.75 -14.32
CA VAL A 80 16.04 -8.07 -13.07
C VAL A 80 16.00 -9.07 -11.93
N VAL A 81 17.19 -9.39 -11.40
CA VAL A 81 17.38 -10.26 -10.24
C VAL A 81 17.51 -9.39 -9.00
N ASP A 82 16.74 -9.69 -7.95
CA ASP A 82 17.00 -9.06 -6.65
C ASP A 82 18.31 -9.62 -6.09
N VAL A 83 19.32 -8.78 -5.98
CA VAL A 83 20.57 -9.10 -5.30
C VAL A 83 20.50 -8.58 -3.86
N ASN A 84 20.86 -9.43 -2.92
CA ASN A 84 21.10 -9.02 -1.54
C ASN A 84 22.23 -7.96 -1.54
N PRO A 85 22.21 -6.90 -0.71
CA PRO A 85 23.22 -5.85 -0.77
C PRO A 85 24.67 -6.38 -0.61
N GLY A 86 24.86 -7.44 0.19
CA GLY A 86 26.15 -8.10 0.32
C GLY A 86 26.66 -8.72 -0.99
N ASP A 87 25.76 -9.26 -1.80
CA ASP A 87 26.08 -9.87 -3.10
C ASP A 87 26.23 -8.80 -4.19
N ALA A 88 25.47 -7.71 -4.10
CA ALA A 88 25.62 -6.54 -4.97
C ALA A 88 27.02 -5.90 -4.82
N VAL A 89 27.53 -5.80 -3.58
CA VAL A 89 28.88 -5.27 -3.33
C VAL A 89 29.97 -6.18 -3.91
N LYS A 90 29.79 -7.51 -3.83
CA LYS A 90 30.72 -8.48 -4.44
C LYS A 90 30.72 -8.37 -5.97
N PHE A 91 29.55 -8.22 -6.57
CA PHE A 91 29.38 -8.01 -8.00
C PHE A 91 30.06 -6.71 -8.46
N LEU A 92 29.84 -5.60 -7.75
CA LEU A 92 30.43 -4.30 -8.08
C LEU A 92 31.95 -4.23 -7.87
N LYS A 93 32.49 -5.03 -6.94
CA LYS A 93 33.93 -5.13 -6.69
C LYS A 93 34.67 -6.09 -7.65
N GLY A 94 33.98 -6.66 -8.64
CA GLY A 94 34.59 -7.48 -9.70
C GLY A 94 34.91 -8.92 -9.31
N GLY A 95 34.29 -9.46 -8.27
CA GLY A 95 34.51 -10.85 -7.84
C GLY A 95 33.69 -11.85 -8.66
N GLY A 96 34.22 -12.27 -9.81
CA GLY A 96 33.79 -13.48 -10.51
C GLY A 96 34.47 -14.72 -9.93
N GLY A 97 33.67 -15.75 -9.64
CA GLY A 97 34.09 -17.04 -9.10
C GLY A 97 33.03 -17.64 -8.19
#